data_AF-A0A969DH16-F1
#
_entry.id   AF-A0A969DH16-F1
#
_cell.length_a   1.000
_cell.length_b   1.000
_cell.length_c   1.000
_cell.angle_alpha   90.00
_cell.angle_beta   90.00
_cell.angle_gamma   90.00
#
_symmetry.space_group_name_H-M   'P 1'
#
loop_
_entity.id
_entity.type
_entity.pdbx_description
1 polymer ?
#
loop_
_entity_poly.entity_id
_entity_poly.type
_entity_poly.pdbx_seq_one_letter_code
_entity_poly.pdbx_strand_id
1 'polypeptide(L)'
;MTGGEIVIAPNTALYLNEIQTPLTIAKENGLQVAIFNSCSGLSIANKLIDLGFSQVAIMREPIHNQVAVEFFMQFSQSLAEYKDVHQSLLAASEYLHQKNYIYPSSYLIPSLFRHPAADLFRIEPSGFKQLLKKSNQQL
;
A
#
# COMPACT_ATOMS: atom_id res chain seq x y z
N MET A 1 8.49 9.74 21.58
CA MET A 1 9.01 9.47 20.22
C MET A 1 7.82 9.50 19.26
N THR A 2 7.75 10.51 18.38
CA THR A 2 6.66 10.70 17.42
C THR A 2 6.75 9.60 16.37
N GLY A 3 5.84 8.63 16.41
CA GLY A 3 5.93 7.41 15.61
C GLY A 3 5.64 7.60 14.12
N GLY A 4 6.44 8.40 13.42
CA GLY A 4 6.33 8.69 11.99
C GLY A 4 5.52 9.95 11.68
N GLU A 5 5.92 10.66 10.63
CA GLU A 5 5.24 11.83 10.05
C GLU A 5 4.90 11.59 8.58
N ILE A 6 3.78 12.16 8.14
CA ILE A 6 3.30 12.13 6.76
C ILE A 6 3.15 13.57 6.30
N VAL A 7 4.06 14.02 5.43
CA VAL A 7 3.99 15.36 4.86
C VAL A 7 2.86 15.40 3.82
N ILE A 8 1.89 16.30 4.01
CA ILE A 8 0.74 16.45 3.11
C ILE A 8 0.80 17.75 2.29
N ALA A 9 1.49 18.78 2.79
CA ALA A 9 1.73 20.04 2.09
C ALA A 9 3.00 20.72 2.64
N PRO A 10 3.56 21.76 1.99
CA PRO A 10 4.67 22.52 2.54
C PRO A 10 4.33 23.06 3.95
N ASN A 11 5.18 22.74 4.93
CA ASN A 11 5.00 23.06 6.35
C ASN A 11 3.78 22.41 7.03
N THR A 12 3.17 21.41 6.39
CA THR A 12 2.02 20.68 6.95
C THR A 12 2.30 19.19 6.94
N ALA A 13 2.40 18.60 8.13
CA ALA A 13 2.56 17.17 8.33
C ALA A 13 1.46 16.66 9.25
N LEU A 14 1.06 15.40 9.03
CA LEU A 14 0.24 14.63 9.93
C LEU A 14 1.12 13.65 10.68
N TYR A 15 0.92 13.53 11.99
CA TYR A 15 1.57 12.55 12.81
C TYR A 15 0.72 11.28 12.89
N LEU A 16 1.38 10.13 13.03
CA LEU A 16 0.66 8.85 13.02
C LEU A 16 -0.35 8.70 14.17
N ASN A 17 -0.14 9.37 15.31
CA ASN A 17 -1.13 9.43 16.40
C ASN A 17 -2.39 10.23 16.03
N GLU A 18 -2.29 11.22 15.15
CA GLU A 18 -3.44 12.02 14.70
C GLU A 18 -4.34 11.23 13.75
N ILE A 19 -3.73 10.35 12.94
CA ILE A 19 -4.47 9.50 12.00
C ILE A 19 -4.77 8.10 12.54
N GLN A 20 -4.37 7.78 13.77
CA GLN A 20 -4.60 6.47 14.37
C GLN A 20 -6.09 6.14 14.46
N THR A 21 -6.89 7.04 15.01
CA THR A 21 -8.35 6.87 15.13
C THR A 21 -9.03 6.67 13.77
N PRO A 22 -8.84 7.54 12.75
CA PRO A 22 -9.47 7.31 11.45
C PRO A 22 -8.97 6.04 10.75
N LEU A 23 -7.71 5.64 10.94
CA LEU A 23 -7.20 4.36 10.41
C LEU A 23 -7.86 3.15 11.07
N THR A 24 -8.08 3.18 12.40
CA THR A 24 -8.82 2.14 13.10
C THR A 24 -10.25 2.02 12.57
N ILE A 25 -10.95 3.15 12.41
CA ILE A 25 -12.30 3.18 11.83
C ILE A 25 -12.30 2.64 10.39
N ALA A 26 -11.33 3.06 9.56
CA ALA A 26 -11.23 2.58 8.18
C ALA A 26 -11.00 1.05 8.13
N LYS A 27 -10.16 0.53 9.02
CA LYS A 27 -9.94 -0.91 9.19
C LYS A 27 -11.21 -1.64 9.59
N GLU A 28 -11.95 -1.14 10.59
CA GLU A 28 -13.24 -1.71 11.00
C GLU A 28 -14.25 -1.73 9.85
N ASN A 29 -14.16 -0.77 8.92
CA ASN A 29 -14.96 -0.70 7.70
C ASN A 29 -14.38 -1.51 6.53
N GLY A 30 -13.37 -2.36 6.76
CA GLY A 30 -12.84 -3.29 5.76
C GLY A 30 -11.67 -2.76 4.94
N LEU A 31 -10.93 -1.75 5.40
CA LEU A 31 -9.65 -1.37 4.78
C LEU A 31 -8.66 -2.54 4.88
N GLN A 32 -8.22 -3.06 3.72
CA GLN A 32 -7.38 -4.27 3.65
C GLN A 32 -5.90 -3.97 3.39
N VAL A 33 -5.60 -2.83 2.76
CA VAL A 33 -4.25 -2.44 2.33
C VAL A 33 -4.05 -0.96 2.56
N ALA A 34 -2.86 -0.59 3.04
CA ALA A 34 -2.44 0.79 3.12
C ALA A 34 -1.11 0.99 2.37
N ILE A 35 -0.99 2.10 1.64
CA ILE A 35 0.18 2.44 0.83
C ILE A 35 0.64 3.81 1.27
N PHE A 36 1.88 3.92 1.74
CA PHE A 36 2.44 5.17 2.25
C PHE A 36 3.74 5.54 1.53
N ASN A 37 3.66 6.62 0.76
CA ASN A 37 4.84 7.31 0.22
C ASN A 37 5.37 8.27 1.30
N SER A 38 6.17 7.76 2.24
CA SER A 38 6.66 8.54 3.38
C SER A 38 8.16 8.35 3.60
N CYS A 39 8.82 9.39 4.10
CA CYS A 39 10.25 9.40 4.42
C CYS A 39 10.61 8.60 5.67
N SER A 40 9.62 8.22 6.49
CA SER A 40 9.76 7.44 7.73
C SER A 40 8.93 6.15 7.68
N GLY A 41 8.96 5.46 6.53
CA GLY A 41 8.09 4.33 6.23
C GLY A 41 8.16 3.20 7.25
N LEU A 42 9.33 2.93 7.85
CA LEU A 42 9.50 1.82 8.80
C LEU A 42 8.71 2.03 10.11
N SER A 43 8.75 3.23 10.69
CA SER A 43 7.97 3.54 11.90
C SER A 43 6.46 3.50 11.63
N ILE A 44 6.05 3.88 10.42
CA ILE A 44 4.66 3.85 9.98
C ILE A 44 4.21 2.40 9.80
N ALA A 45 5.01 1.59 9.10
CA ALA A 45 4.72 0.17 8.90
C ALA A 45 4.55 -0.56 10.23
N ASN A 46 5.49 -0.42 11.18
CA ASN A 46 5.41 -1.09 12.48
C ASN A 46 4.11 -0.74 13.22
N LYS A 47 3.76 0.55 13.32
CA LYS A 47 2.52 0.96 13.98
C LYS A 47 1.26 0.47 13.28
N LEU A 48 1.25 0.42 11.95
CA LEU A 48 0.11 -0.11 11.20
C LEU A 48 -0.03 -1.61 11.42
N ILE A 49 1.07 -2.36 11.46
CA ILE A 49 1.06 -3.77 11.83
C ILE A 49 0.54 -3.94 13.27
N ASP A 50 0.95 -3.09 14.22
CA ASP A 50 0.44 -3.09 15.61
C ASP A 50 -1.06 -2.76 15.69
N LEU A 51 -1.55 -1.88 14.83
CA LEU A 51 -2.99 -1.60 14.65
C LEU A 51 -3.71 -2.78 13.96
N GLY A 52 -2.99 -3.81 13.56
CA GLY A 52 -3.48 -5.04 12.98
C GLY A 52 -3.85 -4.90 11.50
N PHE A 53 -3.17 -4.02 10.76
CA PHE A 53 -3.20 -4.08 9.31
C PHE A 53 -2.47 -5.34 8.87
N SER A 54 -3.05 -6.07 7.93
CA SER A 54 -2.46 -7.32 7.44
C SER A 54 -1.30 -7.04 6.48
N GLN A 55 -1.36 -5.93 5.74
CA GLN A 55 -0.45 -5.60 4.64
C GLN A 55 -0.26 -4.09 4.50
N VAL A 56 0.99 -3.66 4.41
CA VAL A 56 1.38 -2.25 4.28
C VAL A 56 2.51 -2.13 3.26
N ALA A 57 2.28 -1.38 2.19
CA ALA A 57 3.34 -1.00 1.25
C ALA A 57 3.92 0.36 1.65
N ILE A 58 5.25 0.46 1.77
CA ILE A 58 5.96 1.67 2.15
C ILE A 58 7.13 1.97 1.21
N MET A 59 7.61 3.21 1.26
CA MET A 59 8.94 3.59 0.84
C MET A 59 9.88 3.54 2.05
N ARG A 60 10.97 2.76 1.97
CA ARG A 60 11.92 2.62 3.09
C ARG A 60 12.77 3.87 3.32
N GLU A 61 12.95 4.67 2.28
CA GLU A 61 13.78 5.88 2.27
C GLU A 61 13.02 7.02 1.56
N PRO A 62 13.41 8.28 1.78
CA PRO A 62 12.91 9.41 0.99
C PRO A 62 13.14 9.18 -0.50
N ILE A 63 12.11 9.39 -1.32
CA ILE A 63 12.18 9.32 -2.78
C ILE A 63 11.67 10.61 -3.42
N HIS A 64 12.11 10.88 -4.64
CA HIS A 64 11.55 11.99 -5.44
C HIS A 64 10.05 11.81 -5.63
N ASN A 65 9.30 12.90 -5.54
CA ASN A 65 7.84 12.90 -5.73
C ASN A 65 7.42 12.25 -7.05
N GLN A 66 8.17 12.48 -8.14
CA GLN A 66 7.92 11.87 -9.43
C GLN A 66 8.01 10.34 -9.39
N VAL A 67 9.01 9.79 -8.67
CA VAL A 67 9.16 8.34 -8.48
C VAL A 67 7.96 7.79 -7.70
N ALA A 68 7.51 8.50 -6.67
CA ALA A 68 6.37 8.10 -5.85
C ALA A 68 5.06 8.03 -6.67
N VAL A 69 4.83 9.02 -7.55
CA VAL A 69 3.69 9.06 -8.46
C VAL A 69 3.76 7.91 -9.47
N GLU A 70 4.90 7.73 -10.11
CA GLU A 70 5.09 6.67 -11.12
C GLU A 70 4.93 5.27 -10.54
N PHE A 71 5.52 5.03 -9.36
CA PHE A 71 5.32 3.81 -8.61
C PHE A 71 3.82 3.57 -8.34
N PHE A 72 3.12 4.57 -7.79
CA PHE A 72 1.72 4.43 -7.40
C PHE A 72 0.82 4.14 -8.61
N MET A 73 1.08 4.79 -9.75
CA MET A 73 0.37 4.52 -11.00
C MET A 73 0.57 3.08 -11.48
N GLN A 74 1.82 2.61 -11.56
CA GLN A 74 2.10 1.26 -12.03
C GLN A 74 1.60 0.17 -11.06
N PHE A 75 1.70 0.43 -9.75
CA PHE A 75 1.17 -0.43 -8.71
C PHE A 75 -0.36 -0.55 -8.82
N SER A 76 -1.05 0.58 -8.95
CA SER A 76 -2.52 0.63 -9.07
C SER A 76 -3.01 -0.04 -10.36
N GLN A 77 -2.30 0.16 -11.47
CA GLN A 77 -2.58 -0.51 -12.74
C GLN A 77 -2.47 -2.03 -12.59
N SER A 78 -1.41 -2.52 -11.92
CA SER A 78 -1.21 -3.96 -11.67
C SER A 78 -2.33 -4.55 -10.80
N LEU A 79 -2.76 -3.83 -9.75
CA LEU A 79 -3.90 -4.23 -8.94
C LEU A 79 -5.21 -4.28 -9.74
N ALA A 80 -5.44 -3.29 -10.62
CA ALA A 80 -6.61 -3.25 -11.49
C ALA A 80 -6.64 -4.42 -12.50
N GLU A 81 -5.47 -4.97 -12.84
CA GLU A 81 -5.31 -6.20 -13.61
C GLU A 81 -5.46 -7.48 -12.76
N TYR A 82 -6.01 -7.36 -11.56
CA TYR A 82 -6.28 -8.46 -10.62
C TYR A 82 -5.03 -9.15 -10.06
N LYS A 83 -3.84 -8.55 -10.22
CA LYS A 83 -2.62 -9.01 -9.53
C LYS A 83 -2.78 -8.75 -8.03
N ASP A 84 -2.15 -9.58 -7.20
CA ASP A 84 -2.10 -9.30 -5.77
C ASP A 84 -1.14 -8.15 -5.44
N VAL A 85 -1.17 -7.64 -4.21
CA VAL A 85 -0.32 -6.52 -3.79
C VAL A 85 1.17 -6.80 -3.89
N HIS A 86 1.61 -8.05 -3.73
CA HIS A 86 3.01 -8.41 -3.82
C HIS A 86 3.46 -8.41 -5.28
N GLN A 87 2.66 -9.02 -6.16
CA GLN A 87 2.87 -8.95 -7.61
C GLN A 87 2.84 -7.50 -8.12
N SER A 88 1.95 -6.67 -7.59
CA SER A 88 1.84 -5.26 -7.95
C SER A 88 3.04 -4.44 -7.48
N LEU A 89 3.57 -4.74 -6.28
CA LEU A 89 4.82 -4.15 -5.78
C LEU A 89 5.99 -4.49 -6.71
N LEU A 90 6.12 -5.77 -7.08
CA LEU A 90 7.19 -6.23 -7.97
C LEU A 90 7.09 -5.58 -9.35
N ALA A 91 5.89 -5.53 -9.94
CA ALA A 91 5.67 -4.89 -11.23
C ALA A 91 6.00 -3.39 -11.22
N ALA A 92 5.62 -2.68 -10.16
CA ALA A 92 5.96 -1.27 -10.00
C ALA A 92 7.46 -1.05 -9.78
N SER A 93 8.12 -1.94 -9.03
CA SER A 93 9.57 -1.88 -8.81
C SER A 93 10.34 -2.16 -10.10
N GLU A 94 9.93 -3.15 -10.89
CA GLU A 94 10.53 -3.44 -12.20
C GLU A 94 10.38 -2.26 -13.18
N TYR A 95 9.22 -1.59 -13.18
CA TYR A 95 9.02 -0.38 -13.97
C TYR A 95 10.01 0.74 -13.57
N LEU A 96 10.26 0.94 -12.28
CA LEU A 96 11.28 1.88 -11.82
C LEU A 96 12.70 1.42 -12.22
N HIS A 97 12.96 0.11 -12.25
CA HIS A 97 14.25 -0.44 -12.66
C HIS A 97 14.58 -0.10 -14.12
N GLN A 98 13.58 -0.13 -15.01
CA GLN A 98 13.74 0.31 -16.40
C GLN A 98 14.10 1.80 -16.53
N LYS A 99 13.80 2.60 -15.49
CA LYS A 99 14.15 4.03 -15.38
C LYS A 99 15.37 4.28 -14.49
N ASN A 100 16.19 3.28 -14.22
CA ASN A 100 17.35 3.39 -13.33
C ASN A 100 18.37 4.46 -13.78
N TYR A 101 18.39 4.84 -15.06
CA TYR A 101 19.22 5.95 -15.55
C TYR A 101 18.73 7.34 -15.12
N ILE A 102 17.42 7.50 -14.86
CA ILE A 102 16.80 8.75 -14.36
C ILE A 102 16.78 8.75 -12.83
N TYR A 103 16.44 7.61 -12.23
CA TYR A 103 16.27 7.44 -10.79
C TYR A 103 17.06 6.24 -10.27
N PRO A 104 18.39 6.38 -10.10
CA PRO A 104 19.25 5.28 -9.69
C PRO A 104 18.76 4.61 -8.40
N SER A 105 18.69 3.27 -8.41
CA SER A 105 18.35 2.43 -7.26
C SER A 105 16.97 2.65 -6.65
N SER A 106 16.13 3.52 -7.22
CA SER A 106 14.78 3.81 -6.70
C SER A 106 13.88 2.57 -6.64
N TYR A 107 14.09 1.60 -7.55
CA TYR A 107 13.40 0.32 -7.59
C TYR A 107 13.63 -0.58 -6.36
N LEU A 108 14.68 -0.34 -5.57
CA LEU A 108 14.96 -1.10 -4.36
C LEU A 108 14.21 -0.56 -3.14
N ILE A 109 13.67 0.65 -3.21
CA ILE A 109 13.09 1.34 -2.05
C ILE A 109 11.70 0.84 -1.64
N PRO A 110 10.77 0.52 -2.58
CA PRO A 110 9.46 0.00 -2.23
C PRO A 110 9.55 -1.29 -1.41
N SER A 111 8.72 -1.43 -0.39
CA SER A 111 8.70 -2.62 0.46
C SER A 111 7.31 -2.94 0.97
N LEU A 112 7.00 -4.23 1.03
CA LEU A 112 5.74 -4.74 1.56
C LEU A 112 5.98 -5.40 2.92
N PHE A 113 5.34 -4.86 3.95
CA PHE A 113 5.26 -5.44 5.28
C PHE A 113 3.96 -6.20 5.37
N ARG A 114 4.01 -7.44 5.84
CA ARG A 114 2.82 -8.27 5.99
C ARG A 114 2.92 -9.17 7.20
N HIS A 115 1.76 -9.50 7.76
CA HIS A 115 1.68 -10.61 8.70
C HIS A 115 1.92 -11.94 7.93
N PRO A 116 2.76 -12.87 8.42
CA PRO A 116 3.13 -14.08 7.68
C PRO A 116 1.95 -14.94 7.22
N ALA A 117 0.89 -14.98 8.03
CA ALA A 117 -0.33 -15.76 7.81
C ALA A 117 -1.44 -14.99 7.08
N ALA A 118 -1.23 -13.73 6.68
CA ALA A 118 -2.24 -12.96 5.97
C ALA A 118 -2.26 -13.30 4.48
N ASP A 119 -3.47 -13.48 3.94
CA ASP A 119 -3.69 -13.59 2.50
C ASP A 119 -3.32 -12.29 1.79
N LEU A 120 -2.71 -12.43 0.62
CA LEU A 120 -2.32 -11.28 -0.17
C LEU A 120 -3.57 -10.60 -0.76
N PHE A 121 -3.73 -9.30 -0.51
CA PHE A 121 -4.88 -8.58 -1.04
C PHE A 121 -4.80 -8.55 -2.57
N ARG A 122 -5.95 -8.73 -3.20
CA ARG A 122 -6.14 -8.55 -4.63
C ARG A 122 -7.53 -8.01 -4.87
N ILE A 123 -7.68 -7.28 -5.98
CA ILE A 123 -9.01 -6.94 -6.47
C ILE A 123 -9.58 -8.22 -7.08
N GLU A 124 -10.74 -8.65 -6.60
CA GLU A 124 -11.45 -9.78 -7.19
C GLU A 124 -12.10 -9.34 -8.51
N PRO A 125 -11.98 -10.13 -9.60
CA PRO A 125 -12.68 -9.82 -10.83
C PRO A 125 -14.19 -9.90 -10.57
N SER A 126 -14.84 -8.74 -10.64
CA SER A 126 -16.29 -8.61 -10.53
C SER A 126 -16.95 -9.13 -11.81
N GLY A 127 -17.01 -10.44 -11.96
CA GLY A 127 -17.78 -11.15 -12.98
C GLY A 127 -19.00 -11.87 -12.39
N PHE A 128 -19.92 -12.30 -13.26
CA PHE A 128 -21.18 -13.04 -12.98
C PHE A 128 -21.10 -14.16 -11.91
N LYS A 129 -19.89 -14.64 -11.57
CA LYS A 129 -19.64 -15.60 -10.47
C LYS A 129 -20.06 -15.09 -9.08
N GLN A 130 -20.02 -13.78 -8.80
CA GLN A 130 -20.56 -13.25 -7.53
C GLN A 130 -22.11 -13.22 -7.50
N LEU A 131 -22.77 -13.07 -8.66
CA LEU A 131 -24.23 -13.16 -8.76
C LEU A 131 -24.72 -14.59 -8.50
N LEU A 132 -24.07 -15.59 -9.09
CA LEU A 132 -24.42 -17.01 -8.90
C LEU A 132 -24.20 -17.48 -7.45
N LYS A 133 -23.19 -16.96 -6.75
CA LYS A 133 -22.97 -17.27 -5.32
C LYS A 133 -24.08 -16.70 -4.41
N LYS A 134 -24.66 -15.54 -4.77
CA LYS A 134 -25.81 -14.97 -4.04
C LYS A 134 -27.11 -15.72 -4.31
N SER A 135 -27.30 -16.27 -5.52
CA SER A 135 -28.51 -17.03 -5.86
C SER A 135 -28.58 -18.42 -5.21
N ASN A 136 -27.44 -19.06 -4.93
CA ASN A 136 -27.39 -20.39 -4.29
C ASN A 136 -27.39 -20.37 -2.76
N GLN A 137 -27.53 -19.20 -2.13
CA GLN A 137 -27.70 -19.05 -0.66
C GLN A 137 -29.15 -18.70 -0.25
N GLN A 138 -30.10 -18.74 -1.19
CA GLN A 138 -31.53 -18.50 -0.95
C GLN A 138 -32.44 -19.71 -1.22
N LEU A 139 -31.88 -20.93 -1.29
CA LEU A 139 -32.61 -22.19 -1.33
C LEU A 139 -32.17 -23.12 -0.19
#